data_AF-A0A661W0R1-F1
#
_entry.id   AF-A0A661W0R1-F1
#
_cell.length_a   1.000
_cell.length_b   1.000
_cell.length_c   1.000
_cell.angle_alpha   90.00
_cell.angle_beta   90.00
_cell.angle_gamma   90.00
#
_symmetry.space_group_name_H-M   'P 1'
#
loop_
_entity.id
_entity.type
_entity.pdbx_description
1 polymer ?
#
loop_
_entity_poly.entity_id
_entity_poly.type
_entity_poly.pdbx_seq_one_letter_code
_entity_poly.pdbx_strand_id
1 'polypeptide(L)' 'MSEIKNLTFEQAFAELEETVHKLEAGGLTLEESLALFERGQALATHCST' A
#
# COMPACT_ATOMS: atom_id res chain seq x y z
N MET A 1 -13.46 -5.16 -0.40
CA MET A 1 -12.88 -6.16 0.53
C MET A 1 -11.98 -7.22 -0.12
N SER A 2 -11.68 -7.23 -1.43
CA SER A 2 -10.81 -8.30 -1.98
C SER A 2 -9.93 -7.93 -3.19
N GLU A 3 -9.64 -6.66 -3.49
CA GLU A 3 -8.68 -6.38 -4.58
C GLU A 3 -7.28 -6.88 -4.23
N ILE A 4 -6.80 -6.60 -3.02
CA ILE A 4 -5.46 -7.03 -2.55
C ILE A 4 -5.35 -8.55 -2.44
N LYS A 5 -6.42 -9.24 -2.02
CA LYS A 5 -6.42 -10.72 -1.87
C LYS A 5 -6.24 -11.47 -3.18
N ASN A 6 -6.52 -10.82 -4.31
CA ASN A 6 -6.36 -11.40 -5.64
C ASN A 6 -4.99 -11.08 -6.25
N LEU A 7 -4.17 -10.24 -5.60
CA LEU A 7 -2.83 -9.93 -6.06
C LEU A 7 -1.88 -11.10 -5.76
N THR A 8 -1.00 -11.38 -6.71
CA THR A 8 0.21 -12.17 -6.45
C THR A 8 1.11 -11.43 -5.46
N PHE A 9 2.05 -12.15 -4.84
CA PHE A 9 3.03 -11.55 -3.95
C PHE A 9 3.81 -10.42 -4.64
N GLU A 10 4.29 -10.66 -5.86
CA GLU A 10 5.06 -9.70 -6.63
C GLU A 10 4.26 -8.43 -6.95
N GLN A 11 2.97 -8.58 -7.29
CA GLN A 11 2.08 -7.44 -7.54
C GLN A 11 1.82 -6.64 -6.26
N ALA A 12 1.52 -7.32 -5.16
CA ALA A 12 1.26 -6.66 -3.88
C ALA A 12 2.53 -5.96 -3.35
N PHE A 13 3.70 -6.56 -3.55
CA PHE A 13 4.97 -5.99 -3.13
C PHE A 13 5.34 -4.75 -3.96
N ALA A 14 5.21 -4.81 -5.29
CA ALA A 14 5.46 -3.65 -6.15
C ALA A 14 4.54 -2.47 -5.81
N GLU A 15 3.27 -2.75 -5.53
CA GLU A 15 2.31 -1.72 -5.13
C GLU A 15 2.60 -1.15 -3.73
N LEU A 16 3.13 -1.97 -2.83
CA LEU A 16 3.58 -1.54 -1.50
C LEU A 16 4.78 -0.60 -1.62
N GLU A 17 5.77 -0.93 -2.45
CA GLU A 17 6.92 -0.06 -2.74
C GLU A 17 6.47 1.29 -3.30
N GLU A 18 5.53 1.29 -4.26
CA GLU A 18 4.97 2.52 -4.81
C GLU A 18 4.24 3.36 -3.74
N THR A 19 3.48 2.70 -2.86
CA THR A 19 2.77 3.35 -1.75
C THR A 19 3.74 4.00 -0.77
N VAL A 20 4.81 3.31 -0.40
CA VAL A 20 5.87 3.84 0.46
C VAL A 20 6.56 5.03 -0.21
N HIS A 21 6.92 4.91 -1.48
CA HIS A 21 7.57 6.00 -2.21
C HIS A 21 6.69 7.27 -2.27
N LYS A 22 5.37 7.13 -2.43
CA LYS A 22 4.45 8.28 -2.39
C LYS A 22 4.37 8.92 -1.00
N LEU A 23 4.35 8.12 0.06
CA LEU A 23 4.35 8.63 1.43
C LEU A 23 5.66 9.38 1.75
N GLU A 24 6.79 8.86 1.30
CA GLU A 24 8.12 9.47 1.50
C GLU A 24 8.31 10.76 0.69
N ALA A 25 7.74 10.83 -0.52
CA ALA A 25 7.78 12.04 -1.34
C ALA A 25 7.06 13.24 -0.67
N GLY A 26 6.09 12.96 0.21
CA GLY A 26 5.30 13.99 0.89
C GLY A 26 4.43 14.81 -0.07
N GLY A 27 4.02 16.01 0.35
CA GLY A 27 3.13 16.88 -0.46
C GLY A 27 1.68 16.43 -0.51
N LEU A 28 1.33 15.38 0.25
CA LEU A 28 -0.02 14.86 0.39
C LEU A 28 -0.77 15.58 1.52
N THR A 29 -2.08 15.66 1.38
CA THR A 29 -2.95 16.02 2.50
C THR A 29 -2.93 14.91 3.57
N LEU A 30 -3.41 15.23 4.77
CA LEU A 30 -3.56 14.25 5.83
C LEU A 30 -4.45 13.08 5.42
N GLU A 31 -5.56 13.36 4.72
CA GLU A 31 -6.51 12.35 4.28
C GLU A 31 -5.88 11.39 3.23
N GLU A 32 -5.15 11.94 2.25
CA GLU A 32 -4.41 11.12 1.29
C GLU A 32 -3.31 10.29 1.95
N SER A 33 -2.61 10.87 2.93
CA SER A 33 -1.58 10.17 3.69
C SER A 33 -2.17 8.99 4.49
N LEU A 34 -3.33 9.19 5.11
CA LEU A 34 -4.04 8.14 5.84
C LEU A 34 -4.53 7.03 4.90
N ALA A 35 -5.08 7.39 3.74
CA ALA A 35 -5.54 6.41 2.75
C ALA A 35 -4.39 5.54 2.22
N LEU A 36 -3.23 6.15 1.91
CA LEU A 36 -2.03 5.42 1.48
C LEU A 36 -1.48 4.54 2.61
N PHE A 37 -1.48 5.04 3.85
CA PHE A 37 -1.04 4.26 5.00
C PHE A 37 -1.90 3.01 5.24
N GLU A 38 -3.24 3.14 5.21
CA GLU A 38 -4.15 2.00 5.34
C GLU A 38 -3.96 0.97 4.22
N ARG A 39 -3.78 1.46 2.98
CA ARG A 39 -3.48 0.58 1.83
C ARG A 39 -2.14 -0.13 2.00
N GLY A 40 -1.09 0.59 2.41
CA GLY A 40 0.22 0.02 2.69
C GLY A 40 0.17 -1.08 3.76
N GLN A 41 -0.57 -0.87 4.86
CA GLN A 41 -0.75 -1.89 5.89
C GLN A 41 -1.47 -3.14 5.38
N ALA A 42 -2.48 -2.98 4.53
CA ALA A 42 -3.21 -4.09 3.94
C ALA A 42 -2.32 -4.90 2.97
N LEU A 43 -1.51 -4.22 2.15
CA LEU A 43 -0.53 -4.85 1.26
C LEU A 43 0.55 -5.60 2.06
N ALA A 44 1.12 -4.95 3.08
CA ALA A 44 2.13 -5.57 3.94
C ALA A 44 1.61 -6.82 4.64
N THR A 45 0.36 -6.77 5.13
CA THR A 45 -0.32 -7.92 5.72
C THR A 45 -0.42 -9.07 4.72
N HIS A 46 -0.89 -8.80 3.49
CA HIS A 46 -1.00 -9.79 2.43
C HIS A 46 0.35 -10.41 2.05
N CYS A 47 1.41 -9.60 1.96
CA CYS A 47 2.77 -10.08 1.69
C CYS A 47 3.37 -10.93 2.81
N SER A 48 2.85 -10.84 4.04
CA SER A 48 3.39 -11.55 5.21
C SER A 48 2.71 -12.89 5.53
N THR A 49 1.62 -13.20 4.82
CA THR A 49 0.85 -14.45 4.92
C THR A 49 1.21 -15.44 3.82
#